data_AF-A0A1Q7ZVH9-F1
#
_entry.id   AF-A0A1Q7ZVH9-F1
#
_cell.length_a   1.000
_cell.length_b   1.000
_cell.length_c   1.000
_cell.angle_alpha   90.00
_cell.angle_beta   90.00
_cell.angle_gamma   90.00
#
_symmetry.space_group_name_H-M   'P 1'
#
loop_
_entity.id
_entity.type
_entity.pdbx_description
1 polymer ?
#
loop_
_entity_poly.entity_id
_entity_poly.type
_entity_poly.pdbx_seq_one_letter_code
_entity_poly.pdbx_strand_id
1 'polypeptide(L)'
;MDVTGRQIAWGGGALTKLIRIDVTKVDPRLRKVKIYCACNWNSILCGPRGIAKIFSSQKGASPEAVQLLSAAFENYADVVHRDLGIDVRTMPGSGAAGGLGTALHVFLNATLCWRYDVLKRYIESDKPLRQANLIITGEGCLDDETPVGRIPVRLRLGGLLGIGASQES
;
A
#
# COMPACT_ATOMS: atom_id res chain seq x y z
N MET A 1 -11.42 -4.48 -19.47
CA MET A 1 -11.63 -4.56 -20.93
C MET A 1 -11.47 -3.18 -21.54
N ASP A 2 -11.09 -3.11 -22.81
CA ASP A 2 -11.06 -1.89 -23.62
C ASP A 2 -12.40 -1.66 -24.35
N VAL A 3 -12.49 -0.55 -25.11
CA VAL A 3 -13.70 -0.16 -25.87
C VAL A 3 -14.18 -1.21 -26.87
N THR A 4 -13.30 -2.12 -27.29
CA THR A 4 -13.64 -3.21 -28.21
C THR A 4 -14.06 -4.48 -27.48
N GLY A 5 -14.15 -4.45 -26.14
CA GLY A 5 -14.48 -5.61 -25.31
C GLY A 5 -13.31 -6.57 -25.08
N ARG A 6 -12.09 -6.21 -25.49
CA ARG A 6 -10.90 -7.07 -25.34
C ARG A 6 -10.16 -6.79 -24.04
N GLN A 7 -9.29 -7.71 -23.62
CA GLN A 7 -8.37 -7.45 -22.51
C GLN A 7 -7.43 -6.30 -22.87
N ILE A 8 -7.16 -5.42 -21.90
CA ILE A 8 -6.16 -4.38 -22.07
C ILE A 8 -4.76 -5.00 -22.15
N ALA A 9 -3.83 -4.28 -22.78
CA ALA A 9 -2.42 -4.69 -22.81
C ALA A 9 -1.77 -4.64 -21.41
N TRP A 10 -0.57 -5.20 -21.31
CA TRP A 10 0.23 -5.14 -20.08
C TRP A 10 0.78 -3.74 -19.81
N GLY A 11 1.06 -3.46 -18.53
CA GLY A 11 1.68 -2.21 -18.07
C GLY A 11 0.69 -1.12 -17.67
N GLY A 12 1.13 -0.21 -16.79
CA GLY A 12 0.27 0.82 -16.20
C GLY A 12 -0.33 1.79 -17.21
N GLY A 13 0.39 2.11 -18.30
CA GLY A 13 -0.11 2.99 -19.35
C GLY A 13 -1.34 2.43 -20.09
N ALA A 14 -1.51 1.11 -20.14
CA ALA A 14 -2.67 0.48 -20.75
C ALA A 14 -3.98 0.75 -19.99
N LEU A 15 -3.89 1.16 -18.70
CA LEU A 15 -5.04 1.55 -17.89
C LEU A 15 -5.74 2.79 -18.44
N THR A 16 -5.10 3.60 -19.29
CA THR A 16 -5.78 4.70 -20.02
C THR A 16 -6.90 4.21 -20.93
N LYS A 17 -6.81 2.96 -21.41
CA LYS A 17 -7.80 2.32 -22.28
C LYS A 17 -8.77 1.43 -21.53
N LEU A 18 -8.63 1.30 -20.22
CA LEU A 18 -9.52 0.50 -19.41
C LEU A 18 -10.90 1.16 -19.36
N ILE A 19 -11.94 0.43 -19.76
CA ILE A 19 -13.31 0.93 -19.72
C ILE A 19 -14.25 0.11 -18.87
N ARG A 20 -13.86 -1.10 -18.46
CA ARG A 20 -14.72 -2.02 -17.69
C ARG A 20 -13.90 -3.03 -16.92
N ILE A 21 -14.29 -3.27 -15.69
CA ILE A 21 -13.78 -4.32 -14.82
C ILE A 21 -14.88 -5.37 -14.65
N ASP A 22 -14.50 -6.64 -14.74
CA ASP A 22 -15.39 -7.77 -14.51
C ASP A 22 -14.70 -8.74 -13.54
N VAL A 23 -15.32 -8.92 -12.38
CA VAL A 23 -14.80 -9.77 -11.29
C VAL A 23 -15.51 -11.11 -11.19
N THR A 24 -16.41 -11.44 -12.11
CA THR A 24 -17.20 -12.69 -12.09
C THR A 24 -16.32 -13.95 -12.17
N LYS A 25 -15.12 -13.82 -12.76
CA LYS A 25 -14.15 -14.91 -12.90
C LYS A 25 -13.09 -14.96 -11.79
N VAL A 26 -13.16 -14.07 -10.81
CA VAL A 26 -12.28 -14.13 -9.64
C VAL A 26 -12.63 -15.37 -8.81
N ASP A 27 -11.62 -16.12 -8.38
CA ASP A 27 -11.82 -17.35 -7.60
C ASP A 27 -12.63 -17.06 -6.32
N PRO A 28 -13.82 -17.68 -6.15
CA PRO A 28 -14.69 -17.39 -5.01
C PRO A 28 -14.08 -17.77 -3.66
N ARG A 29 -13.06 -18.64 -3.62
CA ARG A 29 -12.34 -18.99 -2.38
C ARG A 29 -11.60 -17.78 -1.81
N LEU A 30 -11.16 -16.84 -2.64
CA LEU A 30 -10.47 -15.63 -2.20
C LEU A 30 -11.36 -14.76 -1.29
N ARG A 31 -12.68 -14.79 -1.49
CA ARG A 31 -13.63 -14.08 -0.60
C ARG A 31 -13.72 -14.68 0.80
N LYS A 32 -13.28 -15.93 0.98
CA LYS A 32 -13.33 -16.65 2.28
C LYS A 32 -12.01 -16.57 3.04
N VAL A 33 -10.94 -16.10 2.40
CA VAL A 33 -9.61 -16.00 3.00
C VAL A 33 -9.38 -14.57 3.49
N LYS A 34 -8.87 -14.42 4.71
CA LYS A 34 -8.42 -13.12 5.20
C LYS A 34 -7.01 -12.86 4.69
N ILE A 35 -6.88 -11.92 3.75
CA ILE A 35 -5.60 -11.52 3.18
C ILE A 35 -5.20 -10.19 3.82
N TYR A 36 -4.03 -10.18 4.46
CA TYR A 36 -3.42 -8.96 5.00
C TYR A 36 -2.24 -8.58 4.12
N CYS A 37 -2.24 -7.36 3.59
CA CYS A 37 -1.13 -6.83 2.81
C CYS A 37 -0.41 -5.77 3.65
N ALA A 38 0.78 -6.12 4.13
CA ALA A 38 1.69 -5.17 4.74
C ALA A 38 2.31 -4.28 3.64
N CYS A 39 1.97 -3.00 3.63
CA CYS A 39 2.40 -2.08 2.57
C CYS A 39 2.85 -0.72 3.13
N ASN A 40 3.41 0.13 2.26
CA ASN A 40 3.57 1.54 2.58
C ASN A 40 2.17 2.19 2.62
N TRP A 41 1.66 2.38 3.84
CA TRP A 41 0.31 2.87 4.09
C TRP A 41 0.07 4.30 3.58
N ASN A 42 1.13 5.11 3.49
CA ASN A 42 1.02 6.50 3.03
C ASN A 42 0.94 6.61 1.50
N SER A 43 1.22 5.52 0.77
CA SER A 43 1.16 5.51 -0.70
C SER A 43 -0.28 5.51 -1.18
N ILE A 44 -0.70 6.57 -1.86
CA ILE A 44 -2.02 6.68 -2.49
C ILE A 44 -1.93 6.59 -4.01
N LEU A 45 -3.00 6.14 -4.67
CA LEU A 45 -3.01 5.87 -6.10
C LEU A 45 -2.99 7.17 -6.94
N CYS A 46 -3.85 8.12 -6.59
CA CYS A 46 -4.20 9.29 -7.40
C CYS A 46 -3.89 10.62 -6.71
N GLY A 47 -4.12 11.74 -7.42
CA GLY A 47 -4.02 13.09 -6.86
C GLY A 47 -2.60 13.69 -6.84
N PRO A 48 -2.39 14.80 -6.11
CA PRO A 48 -1.11 15.52 -6.09
C PRO A 48 0.05 14.69 -5.52
N ARG A 49 -0.23 13.83 -4.53
CA ARG A 49 0.73 12.91 -3.91
C ARG A 49 0.58 11.46 -4.40
N GLY A 50 -0.07 11.26 -5.55
CA GLY A 50 -0.30 9.94 -6.13
C GLY A 50 1.01 9.23 -6.47
N ILE A 51 1.00 7.90 -6.42
CA ILE A 51 2.20 7.06 -6.58
C ILE A 51 2.95 7.33 -7.88
N ALA A 52 2.22 7.62 -8.96
CA ALA A 52 2.81 7.98 -10.24
C ALA A 52 3.71 9.21 -10.11
N LYS A 53 3.32 10.25 -9.36
CA LYS A 53 4.11 11.49 -9.27
C LYS A 53 5.29 11.38 -8.31
N ILE A 54 5.14 10.60 -7.23
CA ILE A 54 6.15 10.51 -6.17
C ILE A 54 7.28 9.52 -6.53
N PHE A 55 6.97 8.38 -7.13
CA PHE A 55 7.93 7.27 -7.25
C PHE A 55 8.39 6.95 -8.67
N SER A 56 7.80 7.54 -9.70
CA SER A 56 8.19 7.24 -11.09
C SER A 56 9.50 7.95 -11.50
N SER A 57 9.75 9.16 -11.01
CA SER A 57 10.98 9.92 -11.28
C SER A 57 12.22 9.20 -10.74
N GLN A 58 12.13 8.66 -9.52
CA GLN A 58 13.19 7.83 -8.91
C GLN A 58 13.49 6.56 -9.71
N LYS A 59 12.56 6.11 -10.56
CA LYS A 59 12.70 4.92 -11.41
C LYS A 59 13.06 5.27 -12.86
N GLY A 60 13.43 6.52 -13.12
CA GLY A 60 13.87 6.98 -14.45
C GLY A 60 12.72 7.22 -15.44
N ALA A 61 11.48 7.37 -14.98
CA ALA A 61 10.37 7.73 -15.88
C ALA A 61 10.51 9.17 -16.36
N SER A 62 10.29 9.39 -17.67
CA SER A 62 10.23 10.75 -18.23
C SER A 62 8.97 11.48 -17.70
N PRO A 63 8.97 12.83 -17.68
CA PRO A 63 7.80 13.61 -17.28
C PRO A 63 6.51 13.22 -18.02
N GLU A 64 6.60 12.90 -19.31
CA GLU A 64 5.48 12.45 -20.14
C GLU A 64 4.96 11.08 -19.68
N ALA A 65 5.88 10.16 -19.34
CA ALA A 65 5.50 8.86 -18.78
C ALA A 65 4.83 9.00 -17.41
N VAL A 66 5.27 9.96 -16.58
CA VAL A 66 4.63 10.28 -15.30
C VAL A 66 3.20 10.79 -15.50
N GLN A 67 3.01 11.73 -16.43
CA GLN A 67 1.69 12.29 -16.75
C GLN A 67 0.75 11.21 -17.30
N LEU A 68 1.24 10.38 -18.24
CA LEU A 68 0.49 9.27 -18.80
C LEU A 68 0.05 8.30 -17.71
N LEU A 69 0.98 7.88 -16.84
CA LEU A 69 0.68 6.93 -15.77
C LEU A 69 -0.28 7.53 -14.73
N SER A 70 -0.12 8.81 -14.40
CA SER A 70 -1.05 9.53 -13.51
C SER A 70 -2.46 9.51 -14.10
N ALA A 71 -2.64 9.88 -15.37
CA ALA A 71 -3.95 9.84 -16.03
C ALA A 71 -4.51 8.42 -16.11
N ALA A 72 -3.66 7.42 -16.34
CA ALA A 72 -4.03 6.02 -16.37
C ALA A 72 -4.59 5.55 -15.01
N PHE A 73 -3.99 5.98 -13.90
CA PHE A 73 -4.47 5.67 -12.56
C PHE A 73 -5.75 6.42 -12.19
N GLU A 74 -5.91 7.68 -12.62
CA GLU A 74 -7.17 8.40 -12.47
C GLU A 74 -8.32 7.64 -13.17
N ASN A 75 -8.13 7.22 -14.42
CA ASN A 75 -9.11 6.41 -15.16
C ASN A 75 -9.34 5.05 -14.49
N TYR A 76 -8.29 4.39 -14.00
CA TYR A 76 -8.44 3.13 -13.28
C TYR A 76 -9.32 3.29 -12.05
N ALA A 77 -9.10 4.34 -11.25
CA ALA A 77 -9.91 4.61 -10.08
C ALA A 77 -11.37 4.94 -10.43
N ASP A 78 -11.63 5.69 -11.51
CA ASP A 78 -12.99 5.94 -12.03
C ASP A 78 -13.71 4.64 -12.37
N VAL A 79 -13.05 3.76 -13.12
CA VAL A 79 -13.64 2.48 -13.53
C VAL A 79 -13.88 1.57 -12.33
N VAL A 80 -12.96 1.51 -11.37
CA VAL A 80 -13.15 0.76 -10.11
C VAL A 80 -14.35 1.30 -9.34
N HIS A 81 -14.45 2.62 -9.17
CA HIS A 81 -15.57 3.23 -8.46
C HIS A 81 -16.90 2.96 -9.16
N ARG A 82 -16.96 3.13 -10.48
CA ARG A 82 -18.16 2.91 -11.27
C ARG A 82 -18.62 1.45 -11.28
N ASP A 83 -17.70 0.51 -11.48
CA ASP A 83 -18.07 -0.90 -11.68
C ASP A 83 -18.21 -1.68 -10.36
N LEU A 84 -17.48 -1.28 -9.32
CA LEU A 84 -17.39 -2.02 -8.07
C LEU A 84 -17.84 -1.20 -6.84
N GLY A 85 -18.09 0.10 -6.99
CA GLY A 85 -18.55 0.97 -5.90
C GLY A 85 -17.48 1.34 -4.87
N ILE A 86 -16.19 1.10 -5.17
CA ILE A 86 -15.08 1.32 -4.23
C ILE A 86 -14.28 2.54 -4.69
N ASP A 87 -14.12 3.55 -3.84
CA ASP A 87 -13.19 4.66 -4.10
C ASP A 87 -11.79 4.32 -3.57
N VAL A 88 -10.83 4.23 -4.50
CA VAL A 88 -9.44 3.86 -4.24
C VAL A 88 -8.46 5.01 -4.44
N ARG A 89 -8.94 6.18 -4.85
CA ARG A 89 -8.11 7.32 -5.29
C ARG A 89 -7.08 7.72 -4.24
N THR A 90 -7.58 7.93 -3.04
CA THR A 90 -6.81 8.42 -1.88
C THR A 90 -6.83 7.44 -0.72
N MET A 91 -7.37 6.23 -0.92
CA MET A 91 -7.37 5.19 0.09
C MET A 91 -5.93 4.89 0.54
N PRO A 92 -5.65 4.85 1.85
CA PRO A 92 -4.31 4.53 2.35
C PRO A 92 -3.79 3.19 1.80
N GLY A 93 -2.54 3.19 1.35
CA GLY A 93 -1.89 2.03 0.73
C GLY A 93 -2.33 1.70 -0.69
N SER A 94 -3.31 2.42 -1.27
CA SER A 94 -3.80 2.11 -2.62
C SER A 94 -2.72 2.25 -3.70
N GLY A 95 -1.80 3.19 -3.51
CA GLY A 95 -0.65 3.40 -4.41
C GLY A 95 0.48 2.40 -4.20
N ALA A 96 0.46 1.58 -3.15
CA ALA A 96 1.58 0.71 -2.80
C ALA A 96 1.99 -0.20 -3.96
N ALA A 97 3.30 -0.34 -4.14
CA ALA A 97 3.92 -1.09 -5.23
C ALA A 97 3.36 -0.71 -6.62
N GLY A 98 3.11 0.58 -6.86
CA GLY A 98 2.65 1.09 -8.16
C GLY A 98 1.18 0.80 -8.44
N GLY A 99 0.33 0.83 -7.41
CA GLY A 99 -1.10 0.56 -7.55
C GLY A 99 -1.51 -0.91 -7.34
N LEU A 100 -0.58 -1.78 -6.99
CA LEU A 100 -0.89 -3.16 -6.61
C LEU A 100 -1.74 -3.20 -5.34
N GLY A 101 -1.54 -2.26 -4.40
CA GLY A 101 -2.40 -2.12 -3.22
C GLY A 101 -3.89 -2.01 -3.57
N THR A 102 -4.23 -1.17 -4.56
CA THR A 102 -5.58 -1.10 -5.12
C THR A 102 -6.06 -2.45 -5.64
N ALA A 103 -5.26 -3.15 -6.45
CA ALA A 103 -5.68 -4.43 -7.03
C ALA A 103 -5.90 -5.50 -5.95
N LEU A 104 -5.02 -5.60 -4.94
CA LEU A 104 -5.18 -6.53 -3.83
C LEU A 104 -6.44 -6.23 -3.02
N HIS A 105 -6.71 -4.96 -2.74
CA HIS A 105 -7.90 -4.55 -2.01
C HIS A 105 -9.17 -4.86 -2.79
N VAL A 106 -9.24 -4.40 -4.05
CA VAL A 106 -10.45 -4.46 -4.89
C VAL A 106 -10.77 -5.89 -5.32
N PHE A 107 -9.77 -6.66 -5.76
CA PHE A 107 -10.02 -7.98 -6.35
C PHE A 107 -9.91 -9.13 -5.37
N LEU A 108 -9.07 -9.00 -4.34
CA LEU A 108 -8.84 -10.07 -3.37
C LEU A 108 -9.46 -9.78 -2.00
N ASN A 109 -10.18 -8.65 -1.85
CA ASN A 109 -10.71 -8.19 -0.58
C ASN A 109 -9.62 -8.10 0.52
N ALA A 110 -8.39 -7.75 0.12
CA ALA A 110 -7.28 -7.67 1.04
C ALA A 110 -7.44 -6.45 1.97
N THR A 111 -7.10 -6.66 3.24
CA THR A 111 -6.90 -5.57 4.19
C THR A 111 -5.49 -5.06 4.00
N LEU A 112 -5.36 -3.86 3.42
CA LEU A 112 -4.10 -3.13 3.46
C LEU A 112 -3.83 -2.74 4.92
N CYS A 113 -2.57 -2.79 5.34
CA CYS A 113 -2.21 -2.43 6.71
C CYS A 113 -0.74 -1.99 6.79
N TRP A 114 -0.38 -1.36 7.91
CA TRP A 114 1.02 -1.09 8.21
C TRP A 114 1.78 -2.41 8.39
N ARG A 115 3.04 -2.41 7.97
CA ARG A 115 3.97 -3.52 8.24
C ARG A 115 4.00 -3.88 9.72
N TYR A 116 3.99 -2.86 10.59
CA TYR A 116 3.96 -3.06 12.03
C TYR A 116 2.70 -3.79 12.51
N ASP A 117 1.52 -3.51 11.96
CA ASP A 117 0.28 -4.14 12.43
C ASP A 117 0.27 -5.66 12.22
N VAL A 118 0.95 -6.14 11.17
CA VAL A 118 1.16 -7.58 10.95
C VAL A 118 2.09 -8.15 12.01
N LEU A 119 3.21 -7.48 12.30
CA LEU A 119 4.19 -7.92 13.29
C LEU A 119 3.67 -7.84 14.73
N LYS A 120 2.86 -6.82 15.03
CA LYS A 120 2.26 -6.56 16.34
C LYS A 120 1.56 -7.81 16.89
N ARG A 121 0.86 -8.57 16.04
CA ARG A 121 0.18 -9.79 16.45
C ARG A 121 1.13 -10.84 17.02
N TYR A 122 2.32 -10.96 16.46
CA TYR A 122 3.35 -11.88 16.92
C TYR A 122 4.03 -11.34 18.18
N ILE A 123 4.41 -10.06 18.16
CA ILE A 123 5.08 -9.38 19.28
C ILE A 123 4.20 -9.35 20.53
N GLU A 124 2.91 -9.05 20.39
CA GLU A 124 1.97 -9.05 21.50
C GLU A 124 1.60 -10.46 21.96
N SER A 125 1.84 -11.49 21.17
CA SER A 125 1.62 -12.88 21.64
C SER A 125 2.82 -13.44 22.41
N ASP A 126 3.96 -12.75 22.36
CA ASP A 126 5.21 -13.17 22.96
C ASP A 126 5.23 -12.87 24.48
N LYS A 127 5.15 -13.94 25.27
CA LYS A 127 5.14 -13.86 26.75
C LYS A 127 6.43 -13.26 27.31
N PRO A 128 7.64 -13.71 26.91
CA PRO A 128 8.89 -13.05 27.30
C PRO A 128 8.89 -11.53 27.07
N LEU A 129 8.45 -11.05 25.90
CA LEU A 129 8.42 -9.61 25.61
C LEU A 129 7.48 -8.83 26.52
N ARG A 130 6.35 -9.41 26.94
CA ARG A 130 5.41 -8.77 27.86
C ARG A 130 5.91 -8.69 29.30
N GLN A 131 6.80 -9.59 29.71
CA GLN A 131 7.35 -9.65 31.05
C GLN A 131 8.68 -8.90 31.19
N ALA A 132 9.23 -8.42 30.07
CA ALA A 132 10.49 -7.68 30.06
C ALA A 132 10.37 -6.38 30.87
N ASN A 133 11.33 -6.17 31.78
CA ASN A 133 11.46 -4.92 32.52
C ASN A 133 12.07 -3.80 31.69
N LEU A 134 12.79 -4.14 30.61
CA LEU A 134 13.43 -3.22 29.68
C LEU A 134 13.40 -3.83 28.28
N ILE A 135 13.01 -3.02 27.29
CA ILE A 135 13.08 -3.38 25.87
C ILE A 135 13.98 -2.35 25.20
N ILE A 136 15.07 -2.83 24.60
CA ILE A 136 15.95 -2.02 23.74
C ILE A 136 15.68 -2.43 22.30
N THR A 137 15.42 -1.46 21.45
CA THR A 137 15.16 -1.63 20.02
C THR A 137 15.90 -0.55 19.24
N GLY A 138 16.15 -0.79 17.97
CA GLY A 138 16.78 0.19 17.09
C GLY A 138 16.47 -0.11 15.64
N GLU A 139 16.89 0.79 14.77
CA GLU A 139 16.93 0.58 13.33
C GLU A 139 18.26 1.11 12.78
N GLY A 140 18.61 0.70 11.56
CA GLY A 140 19.91 1.05 10.98
C GLY A 140 20.08 2.55 10.69
N CYS A 141 18.99 3.30 10.55
CA CYS A 141 19.01 4.75 10.33
C CYS A 141 17.71 5.37 10.85
N LEU A 142 17.80 6.35 11.76
CA LEU A 142 16.65 7.17 12.13
C LEU A 142 16.52 8.29 11.11
N ASP A 143 15.59 8.13 10.17
CA ASP A 143 15.21 9.14 9.19
C ASP A 143 13.85 9.78 9.55
N ASP A 144 13.42 10.80 8.80
CA ASP A 144 12.13 11.47 8.98
C ASP A 144 10.91 10.53 8.81
N GLU A 145 11.09 9.31 8.28
CA GLU A 145 10.04 8.30 8.19
C GLU A 145 9.94 7.42 9.45
N THR A 146 10.93 7.49 10.34
CA THR A 146 10.98 6.75 11.62
C THR A 146 9.76 6.98 12.52
N PRO A 147 9.30 8.23 12.75
CA PRO A 147 8.12 8.49 13.56
C PRO A 147 6.83 7.92 12.95
N VAL A 148 6.87 7.54 11.67
CA VAL A 148 5.69 7.28 10.84
C VAL A 148 5.26 5.81 10.85
N GLY A 149 5.81 4.98 11.75
CA GLY A 149 5.31 3.61 11.98
C GLY A 149 6.35 2.51 11.95
N ARG A 150 7.63 2.86 12.15
CA ARG A 150 8.70 1.86 12.31
C ARG A 150 8.71 1.27 13.71
N ILE A 151 9.29 0.08 13.81
CA ILE A 151 9.29 -0.75 15.01
C ILE A 151 9.78 0.01 16.27
N PRO A 152 10.87 0.80 16.21
CA PRO A 152 11.40 1.47 17.41
C PRO A 152 10.42 2.42 18.08
N VAL A 153 9.62 3.15 17.30
CA VAL A 153 8.64 4.12 17.80
C VAL A 153 7.31 3.46 18.17
N ARG A 154 6.96 2.35 17.50
CA ARG A 154 5.63 1.74 17.60
C ARG A 154 5.52 0.65 18.68
N LEU A 155 6.65 0.08 19.10
CA LEU A 155 6.73 -0.83 20.23
C LEU A 155 6.37 -0.10 21.54
N ARG A 156 5.15 -0.33 22.03
CA ARG A 156 4.71 0.13 23.36
C ARG A 156 3.96 -1.00 24.06
N LEU A 157 4.67 -1.75 24.89
CA LEU A 157 4.09 -2.76 25.78
C LEU A 157 4.05 -2.17 27.20
N GLY A 158 2.86 -2.11 27.80
CA GLY A 158 2.70 -1.94 29.25
C GLY A 158 3.46 -0.79 29.92
N GLY A 159 3.46 0.43 29.35
CA GLY A 159 4.02 1.62 30.02
C GLY A 159 5.51 1.91 29.79
N LEU A 160 6.21 1.11 28.98
CA LEU A 160 7.63 1.33 28.70
C LEU A 160 7.90 2.29 27.53
N LEU A 161 8.89 3.18 27.72
CA LEU A 161 9.46 4.05 26.69
C LEU A 161 10.45 3.25 25.82
N GLY A 162 10.23 3.24 24.51
CA GLY A 162 11.27 2.88 23.54
C GLY A 162 12.23 4.05 23.37
N ILE A 163 13.53 3.83 23.61
CA ILE A 163 14.59 4.82 23.36
C ILE A 163 15.19 4.51 21.99
N GLY A 164 15.01 5.39 21.02
CA GLY A 164 15.69 5.31 19.72
C GLY A 164 17.06 5.98 19.79
N ALA A 165 18.10 5.33 19.28
CA ALA A 165 19.43 5.93 19.13
C ALA A 165 19.59 6.46 17.70
N SER A 166 19.80 7.76 17.54
CA SER A 166 20.16 8.39 16.27
C SER A 166 21.68 8.25 16.05
N GLN A 167 22.08 7.75 14.89
CA GLN A 167 23.39 8.09 14.35
C GLN A 167 23.18 9.16 13.28
N GLU A 168 23.70 10.36 13.54
CA GLU A 168 23.92 11.37 12.51
C GLU A 168 25.15 10.97 11.69
N SER A 169 25.02 10.94 10.37
CA SER A 169 26.14 10.87 9.43
C SER A 169 26.00 11.95 8.37
#